data_AF-A0A527X5E1-F1
#
_entry.id   AF-A0A527X5E1-F1
#
_cell.length_a   1.000
_cell.length_b   1.000
_cell.length_c   1.000
_cell.angle_alpha   90.00
_cell.angle_beta   90.00
_cell.angle_gamma   90.00
#
_symmetry.space_group_name_H-M   'P 1'
#
loop_
_entity.id
_entity.type
_entity.pdbx_description
1 polymer ?
#
loop_
_entity_poly.entity_id
_entity_poly.type
_entity_poly.pdbx_seq_one_letter_code
_entity_poly.pdbx_strand_id
1 'polypeptide(L)'
;MNLHSGARTFSVTSPVDGSIYATRNYADGAAVEAAVARARAALPGWRRTPLAERLAILLRFGEEMKARATPLAEAVAWQIGRPLWQADETPRLALIGELLAGAGPDTLADMPYPSDENIRRYAKPMAGGLHLSICAWNYPTAMLGYLVTSPLAAGNVVIFKHSPQTPLIAELAEEAFRAAGGPEGVFQSLHLDHPDAERLIASGFFNAVNFIGSVNGGRRVHAAAAGTFTQVHLELGGKDPTYVRSDADLEAAVPLIAEGTYSNAGQSCCSVERIYVDRSIHDR
;
A
#
# COMPACT_ATOMS: atom_id res chain seq x y z
N MET A 1 -23.48 10.50 3.38
CA MET A 1 -22.20 11.26 3.46
C MET A 1 -22.33 12.52 2.61
N ASN A 2 -21.82 13.70 2.99
CA ASN A 2 -21.91 14.90 2.12
C ASN A 2 -20.76 14.92 1.09
N LEU A 3 -20.70 13.86 0.27
CA LEU A 3 -19.79 13.73 -0.87
C LEU A 3 -20.44 14.39 -2.09
N HIS A 4 -19.64 14.82 -3.07
CA HIS A 4 -20.18 15.48 -4.26
C HIS A 4 -21.16 14.58 -5.03
N SER A 5 -22.20 15.20 -5.59
CA SER A 5 -23.12 14.57 -6.53
C SER A 5 -22.64 14.81 -7.97
N GLY A 6 -22.44 13.74 -8.75
CA GLY A 6 -22.11 13.81 -10.18
C GLY A 6 -20.66 13.40 -10.52
N ALA A 7 -20.47 13.08 -11.81
CA ALA A 7 -19.19 12.60 -12.35
C ALA A 7 -18.17 13.75 -12.44
N ARG A 8 -17.14 13.70 -11.59
CA ARG A 8 -15.94 14.53 -11.71
C ARG A 8 -14.82 13.68 -12.31
N THR A 9 -14.05 14.22 -13.24
CA THR A 9 -12.95 13.48 -13.89
C THR A 9 -11.59 13.98 -13.44
N PHE A 10 -10.59 13.12 -13.60
CA PHE A 10 -9.18 13.49 -13.54
C PHE A 10 -8.44 12.81 -14.69
N SER A 11 -7.36 13.44 -15.13
CA SER A 11 -6.51 12.96 -16.21
C SER A 11 -5.09 12.76 -15.70
N VAL A 12 -4.46 11.69 -16.15
CA VAL A 12 -3.05 11.40 -15.92
C VAL A 12 -2.27 11.95 -17.10
N THR A 13 -1.48 12.98 -16.86
CA THR A 13 -0.51 13.47 -17.84
C THR A 13 0.77 12.65 -17.71
N SER A 14 1.19 12.04 -18.82
CA SER A 14 2.43 11.29 -18.91
C SER A 14 3.63 12.24 -18.79
N PRO A 15 4.58 11.99 -17.88
CA PRO A 15 5.83 12.76 -17.83
C PRO A 15 6.79 12.41 -18.98
N VAL A 16 6.49 11.36 -19.78
CA VAL A 16 7.34 10.93 -20.90
C VAL A 16 7.26 11.91 -22.06
N ASP A 17 6.06 12.40 -22.38
CA ASP A 17 5.80 13.22 -23.56
C ASP A 17 4.75 14.33 -23.34
N GLY A 18 4.19 14.45 -22.13
CA GLY A 18 3.16 15.43 -21.80
C GLY A 18 1.76 15.08 -22.30
N SER A 19 1.55 13.90 -22.90
CA SER A 19 0.24 13.47 -23.38
C SER A 19 -0.70 13.06 -22.23
N ILE A 20 -2.01 13.08 -22.48
CA ILE A 20 -2.99 12.48 -21.56
C ILE A 20 -2.98 10.97 -21.76
N TYR A 21 -2.45 10.24 -20.77
CA TYR A 21 -2.33 8.78 -20.83
C TYR A 21 -3.63 8.07 -20.42
N ALA A 22 -4.32 8.59 -19.41
CA ALA A 22 -5.59 8.03 -18.94
C ALA A 22 -6.50 9.13 -18.39
N THR A 23 -7.81 8.95 -18.52
CA THR A 23 -8.83 9.76 -17.85
C THR A 23 -9.77 8.83 -17.09
N ARG A 24 -10.12 9.21 -15.86
CA ARG A 24 -11.00 8.44 -14.97
C ARG A 24 -11.97 9.35 -14.25
N ASN A 25 -13.05 8.75 -13.75
CA ASN A 25 -14.00 9.42 -12.89
C ASN A 25 -13.60 9.22 -11.44
N TYR A 26 -13.71 10.26 -10.62
CA TYR A 26 -13.81 10.10 -9.18
C TYR A 26 -15.11 9.39 -8.83
N ALA A 27 -15.05 8.50 -7.84
CA ALA A 27 -16.23 7.87 -7.27
C ALA A 27 -17.14 8.93 -6.65
N ASP A 28 -18.42 8.90 -7.01
CA ASP A 28 -19.42 9.75 -6.39
C ASP A 28 -19.90 9.17 -5.04
N GLY A 29 -20.74 9.93 -4.34
CA GLY A 29 -21.26 9.51 -3.04
C GLY A 29 -21.97 8.14 -3.07
N ALA A 30 -22.72 7.85 -4.13
CA ALA A 30 -23.44 6.58 -4.27
C ALA A 30 -22.47 5.40 -4.45
N ALA A 31 -21.43 5.57 -5.28
CA ALA A 31 -20.39 4.56 -5.47
C ALA A 31 -19.61 4.29 -4.17
N VAL A 32 -19.29 5.34 -3.40
CA VAL A 32 -18.61 5.20 -2.10
C VAL A 32 -19.50 4.46 -1.10
N GLU A 33 -20.77 4.84 -0.97
CA GLU A 33 -21.71 4.18 -0.05
C GLU A 33 -21.91 2.70 -0.41
N ALA A 34 -22.04 2.39 -1.70
CA ALA A 34 -22.14 1.00 -2.17
C ALA A 34 -20.86 0.19 -1.87
N ALA A 35 -19.68 0.76 -2.08
CA ALA A 35 -18.41 0.10 -1.78
C ALA A 35 -18.23 -0.19 -0.28
N VAL A 36 -18.56 0.77 0.57
CA VAL A 36 -18.55 0.59 2.03
C VAL A 36 -19.55 -0.48 2.46
N ALA A 37 -20.75 -0.49 1.88
CA ALA A 37 -21.77 -1.51 2.18
C ALA A 37 -21.29 -2.93 1.81
N ARG A 38 -20.71 -3.11 0.61
CA ARG A 38 -20.13 -4.40 0.19
C ARG A 38 -18.99 -4.83 1.11
N ALA A 39 -18.10 -3.91 1.48
CA ALA A 39 -16.98 -4.26 2.37
C ALA A 39 -17.47 -4.71 3.76
N ARG A 40 -18.46 -4.00 4.32
CA ARG A 40 -19.08 -4.39 5.60
C ARG A 40 -19.78 -5.74 5.53
N ALA A 41 -20.45 -6.04 4.41
CA ALA A 41 -21.10 -7.33 4.19
C ALA A 41 -20.08 -8.49 4.05
N ALA A 42 -18.93 -8.24 3.42
CA ALA A 42 -17.89 -9.24 3.21
C ALA A 42 -17.08 -9.58 4.49
N LEU A 43 -16.91 -8.60 5.39
CA LEU A 43 -16.04 -8.71 6.56
C LEU A 43 -16.31 -9.94 7.46
N PRO A 44 -17.56 -10.27 7.86
CA PRO A 44 -17.82 -11.44 8.70
C PRO A 44 -17.41 -12.76 8.04
N GLY A 45 -17.60 -12.88 6.72
CA GLY A 45 -17.18 -14.05 5.94
C GLY A 45 -15.67 -14.18 5.90
N TRP A 46 -15.00 -13.12 5.43
CA TRP A 46 -13.55 -13.10 5.27
C TRP A 46 -12.78 -13.30 6.57
N ARG A 47 -13.24 -12.68 7.67
CA ARG A 47 -12.62 -12.84 8.99
C ARG A 47 -12.68 -14.28 9.51
N ARG A 48 -13.68 -15.07 9.09
CA ARG A 48 -13.83 -16.49 9.48
C ARG A 48 -13.11 -17.45 8.55
N THR A 49 -12.76 -17.02 7.32
CA THR A 49 -11.95 -17.82 6.41
C THR A 49 -10.63 -18.18 7.11
N PRO A 50 -10.24 -19.46 7.18
CA PRO A 50 -8.98 -19.87 7.80
C PRO A 50 -7.76 -19.13 7.23
N LEU A 51 -6.76 -18.87 8.07
CA LEU A 51 -5.55 -18.14 7.65
C LEU A 51 -4.88 -18.80 6.44
N ALA A 52 -4.78 -20.13 6.41
CA ALA A 52 -4.19 -20.87 5.29
C ALA A 52 -4.94 -20.62 3.96
N GLU A 53 -6.27 -20.55 3.99
CA GLU A 53 -7.08 -20.25 2.81
C GLU A 53 -6.91 -18.80 2.36
N ARG A 54 -6.87 -17.85 3.30
CA ARG A 54 -6.59 -16.44 2.99
C ARG A 54 -5.22 -16.28 2.35
N LEU A 55 -4.18 -16.90 2.92
CA LEU A 55 -2.82 -16.87 2.38
C LEU A 55 -2.76 -17.52 0.99
N ALA A 56 -3.46 -18.63 0.76
CA ALA A 56 -3.51 -19.26 -0.56
C ALA A 56 -4.11 -18.33 -1.63
N ILE A 57 -5.17 -17.58 -1.31
CA ILE A 57 -5.74 -16.55 -2.21
C ILE A 57 -4.71 -15.44 -2.45
N LEU A 58 -4.02 -14.97 -1.42
CA LEU A 58 -3.06 -13.87 -1.52
C LEU A 58 -1.78 -14.24 -2.28
N LEU A 59 -1.31 -15.48 -2.15
CA LEU A 59 -0.21 -16.00 -2.98
C LEU A 59 -0.64 -16.07 -4.45
N ARG A 60 -1.85 -16.57 -4.74
CA ARG A 60 -2.40 -16.53 -6.11
C ARG A 60 -2.56 -15.10 -6.62
N PHE A 61 -2.96 -14.15 -5.77
CA PHE A 61 -3.00 -12.74 -6.14
C PHE A 61 -1.62 -12.21 -6.54
N GLY A 62 -0.56 -12.57 -5.80
CA GLY A 62 0.82 -12.28 -6.19
C GLY A 62 1.18 -12.85 -7.56
N GLU A 63 0.81 -14.10 -7.84
CA GLU A 63 1.05 -14.74 -9.15
C GLU A 63 0.23 -14.10 -10.28
N GLU A 64 -1.03 -13.73 -10.04
CA GLU A 64 -1.85 -12.99 -11.00
C GLU A 64 -1.26 -11.61 -11.31
N MET A 65 -0.66 -10.95 -10.32
CA MET A 65 0.05 -9.68 -10.52
C MET A 65 1.33 -9.89 -11.33
N LYS A 66 2.13 -10.94 -11.04
CA LYS A 66 3.31 -11.31 -11.85
C LYS A 66 2.93 -11.63 -13.30
N ALA A 67 1.82 -12.34 -13.52
CA ALA A 67 1.33 -12.65 -14.87
C ALA A 67 0.95 -11.37 -15.65
N ARG A 68 0.73 -10.25 -14.95
CA ARG A 68 0.45 -8.91 -15.50
C ARG A 68 1.67 -7.99 -15.41
N ALA A 69 2.89 -8.50 -15.19
CA ALA A 69 4.08 -7.68 -15.01
C ALA A 69 4.31 -6.70 -16.18
N THR A 70 4.14 -7.14 -17.43
CA THR A 70 4.30 -6.28 -18.62
C THR A 70 3.34 -5.08 -18.62
N PRO A 71 2.00 -5.25 -18.61
CA PRO A 71 1.09 -4.11 -18.58
C PRO A 71 1.23 -3.25 -17.31
N LEU A 72 1.60 -3.83 -16.16
CA LEU A 72 1.91 -3.06 -14.95
C LEU A 72 3.16 -2.18 -15.16
N ALA A 73 4.24 -2.73 -15.70
CA ALA A 73 5.48 -2.00 -15.96
C ALA A 73 5.28 -0.88 -16.99
N GLU A 74 4.51 -1.13 -18.06
CA GLU A 74 4.13 -0.11 -19.02
C GLU A 74 3.31 1.01 -18.36
N ALA A 75 2.30 0.65 -17.57
CA ALA A 75 1.50 1.63 -16.85
C ALA A 75 2.37 2.45 -15.88
N VAL A 76 3.34 1.85 -15.18
CA VAL A 76 4.29 2.58 -14.32
C VAL A 76 5.14 3.55 -15.16
N ALA A 77 5.71 3.08 -16.27
CA ALA A 77 6.58 3.89 -17.11
C ALA A 77 5.84 5.12 -17.67
N TRP A 78 4.65 4.93 -18.22
CA TRP A 78 3.86 6.02 -18.81
C TRP A 78 3.22 6.95 -17.79
N GLN A 79 2.89 6.46 -16.59
CA GLN A 79 2.25 7.28 -15.56
C GLN A 79 3.27 8.08 -14.72
N ILE A 80 4.48 7.55 -14.48
CA ILE A 80 5.46 8.19 -13.59
C ILE A 80 6.87 8.35 -14.18
N GLY A 81 7.08 7.98 -15.44
CA GLY A 81 8.35 8.19 -16.15
C GLY A 81 9.46 7.23 -15.77
N ARG A 82 9.16 6.15 -15.03
CA ARG A 82 10.19 5.19 -14.64
C ARG A 82 10.63 4.35 -15.85
N PRO A 83 11.94 4.16 -16.08
CA PRO A 83 12.41 3.27 -17.15
C PRO A 83 11.85 1.85 -17.00
N LEU A 84 11.45 1.23 -18.13
CA LEU A 84 10.82 -0.11 -18.14
C LEU A 84 11.65 -1.18 -17.41
N TRP A 85 12.97 -1.12 -17.52
CA TRP A 85 13.88 -2.06 -16.87
C TRP A 85 13.90 -1.94 -15.32
N GLN A 86 13.35 -0.86 -14.75
CA GLN A 86 13.11 -0.68 -13.30
C GLN A 86 11.62 -0.73 -12.92
N ALA A 87 10.72 -0.91 -13.88
CA ALA A 87 9.29 -0.71 -13.68
C ALA A 87 8.55 -1.94 -13.13
N ASP A 88 9.13 -3.14 -13.27
CA ASP A 88 8.55 -4.33 -12.68
C ASP A 88 8.81 -4.39 -11.16
N GLU A 89 7.72 -4.21 -10.41
CA GLU A 89 7.69 -4.25 -8.95
C GLU A 89 7.04 -5.54 -8.41
N THR A 90 6.52 -6.39 -9.28
CA THR A 90 5.78 -7.60 -8.90
C THR A 90 6.60 -8.59 -8.07
N PRO A 91 7.94 -8.72 -8.24
CA PRO A 91 8.74 -9.58 -7.35
C PRO A 91 8.70 -9.12 -5.89
N ARG A 92 8.67 -7.80 -5.63
CA ARG A 92 8.58 -7.26 -4.26
C ARG A 92 7.21 -7.52 -3.65
N LEU A 93 6.13 -7.38 -4.43
CA LEU A 93 4.79 -7.72 -3.98
C LEU A 93 4.68 -9.21 -3.61
N ALA A 94 5.24 -10.08 -4.45
CA ALA A 94 5.22 -11.52 -4.22
C ALA A 94 6.01 -11.95 -2.99
N LEU A 95 7.19 -11.36 -2.79
CA LEU A 95 8.01 -11.58 -1.60
C LEU A 95 7.21 -11.29 -0.32
N ILE A 96 6.39 -10.24 -0.28
CA ILE A 96 5.53 -9.97 0.88
C ILE A 96 4.52 -11.10 1.09
N GLY A 97 3.91 -11.64 0.03
CA GLY A 97 3.02 -12.79 0.12
C GLY A 97 3.72 -14.03 0.70
N GLU A 98 4.94 -14.31 0.24
CA GLU A 98 5.77 -15.43 0.71
C GLU A 98 6.18 -15.26 2.19
N LEU A 99 6.60 -14.06 2.58
CA LEU A 99 6.95 -13.74 3.96
C LEU A 99 5.73 -13.88 4.89
N LEU A 100 4.56 -13.43 4.46
CA LEU A 100 3.32 -13.60 5.22
C LEU A 100 2.90 -15.07 5.30
N ALA A 101 3.14 -15.87 4.26
CA ALA A 101 2.87 -17.30 4.28
C ALA A 101 3.80 -18.05 5.25
N GLY A 102 5.07 -17.65 5.31
CA GLY A 102 6.07 -18.22 6.21
C GLY A 102 5.88 -17.81 7.67
N ALA A 103 5.73 -16.51 7.96
CA ALA A 103 5.70 -15.98 9.32
C ALA A 103 4.29 -15.75 9.88
N GLY A 104 3.26 -15.70 9.02
CA GLY A 104 1.88 -15.40 9.41
C GLY A 104 1.26 -16.37 10.41
N PRO A 105 1.43 -17.70 10.29
CA PRO A 105 0.90 -18.66 11.25
C PRO A 105 1.37 -18.39 12.68
N ASP A 106 2.66 -18.14 12.88
CA ASP A 106 3.23 -17.84 14.19
C ASP A 106 2.83 -16.44 14.67
N THR A 107 2.85 -15.45 13.78
CA THR A 107 2.52 -14.05 14.10
C THR A 107 1.06 -13.89 14.54
N LEU A 108 0.15 -14.69 13.99
CA LEU A 108 -1.30 -14.62 14.26
C LEU A 108 -1.80 -15.72 15.20
N ALA A 109 -0.89 -16.50 15.78
CA ALA A 109 -1.24 -17.54 16.74
C ALA A 109 -1.78 -16.96 18.06
N ASP A 110 -2.53 -17.77 18.80
CA ASP A 110 -2.92 -17.46 20.17
C ASP A 110 -1.65 -17.37 21.04
N MET A 111 -1.45 -16.25 21.72
CA MET A 111 -0.33 -16.06 22.64
C MET A 111 -0.75 -16.51 24.04
N PRO A 112 -0.17 -17.59 24.59
CA PRO A 112 -0.50 -18.06 25.93
C PRO A 112 -0.06 -17.04 26.98
N TYR A 113 -0.86 -16.90 28.05
CA TYR A 113 -0.51 -16.09 29.22
C TYR A 113 -0.52 -16.96 30.47
N PRO A 114 0.36 -16.68 31.45
CA PRO A 114 0.32 -17.37 32.73
C PRO A 114 -1.05 -17.26 33.42
N SER A 115 -1.52 -18.39 33.95
CA SER A 115 -2.76 -18.51 34.72
C SER A 115 -2.73 -19.73 35.64
N ASP A 116 -3.65 -19.78 36.61
CA ASP A 116 -3.84 -20.92 37.50
C ASP A 116 -4.25 -22.19 36.72
N GLU A 117 -4.05 -23.37 37.31
CA GLU A 117 -4.23 -24.69 36.66
C GLU A 117 -5.63 -24.91 36.05
N ASN A 118 -6.65 -24.26 36.59
CA ASN A 118 -8.05 -24.40 36.14
C ASN A 118 -8.49 -23.32 35.15
N ILE A 119 -7.57 -22.45 34.71
CA ILE A 119 -7.87 -21.30 33.84
C ILE A 119 -6.97 -21.37 32.62
N ARG A 120 -7.54 -21.33 31.42
CA ARG A 120 -6.80 -21.09 30.18
C ARG A 120 -6.84 -19.61 29.84
N ARG A 121 -5.69 -18.92 29.94
CA ARG A 121 -5.55 -17.52 29.55
C ARG A 121 -4.67 -17.38 28.30
N TYR A 122 -5.13 -16.61 27.33
CA TYR A 122 -4.38 -16.30 26.11
C TYR A 122 -4.85 -14.96 25.52
N ALA A 123 -4.01 -14.34 24.71
CA ALA A 123 -4.41 -13.25 23.83
C ALA A 123 -4.51 -13.78 22.40
N LYS A 124 -5.57 -13.38 21.71
CA LYS A 124 -5.81 -13.78 20.32
C LYS A 124 -5.75 -12.56 19.41
N PRO A 125 -4.85 -12.52 18.42
CA PRO A 125 -4.90 -11.54 17.36
C PRO A 125 -6.24 -11.65 16.61
N MET A 126 -6.93 -10.53 16.45
CA MET A 126 -8.19 -10.47 15.72
C MET A 126 -8.10 -9.43 14.61
N ALA A 127 -8.79 -9.68 13.50
CA ALA A 127 -8.93 -8.70 12.43
C ALA A 127 -9.54 -7.40 12.98
N GLY A 128 -8.88 -6.28 12.67
CA GLY A 128 -9.30 -4.93 13.03
C GLY A 128 -10.60 -4.49 12.37
N GLY A 129 -10.91 -4.97 11.16
CA GLY A 129 -12.19 -4.76 10.49
C GLY A 129 -12.06 -4.18 9.08
N LEU A 130 -12.68 -3.03 8.85
CA LEU A 130 -12.65 -2.32 7.56
C LEU A 130 -11.49 -1.31 7.54
N HIS A 131 -10.57 -1.47 6.59
CA HIS A 131 -9.40 -0.62 6.41
C HIS A 131 -9.56 0.30 5.19
N LEU A 132 -9.17 1.57 5.33
CA LEU A 132 -8.91 2.45 4.20
C LEU A 132 -7.41 2.52 3.98
N SER A 133 -6.95 2.05 2.83
CA SER A 133 -5.53 2.10 2.47
C SER A 133 -5.30 3.14 1.39
N ILE A 134 -4.38 4.08 1.63
CA ILE A 134 -4.11 5.23 0.77
C ILE A 134 -2.64 5.17 0.33
N CYS A 135 -2.41 5.12 -0.98
CA CYS A 135 -1.11 4.88 -1.57
C CYS A 135 -0.56 6.10 -2.32
N ALA A 136 0.74 6.34 -2.19
CA ALA A 136 1.50 7.23 -3.06
C ALA A 136 1.73 6.60 -4.45
N TRP A 137 2.21 7.40 -5.39
CA TRP A 137 2.40 7.00 -6.79
C TRP A 137 3.76 6.37 -7.09
N ASN A 138 4.73 6.50 -6.20
CA ASN A 138 6.13 6.29 -6.54
C ASN A 138 6.56 4.83 -6.61
N TYR A 139 5.96 3.92 -5.83
CA TYR A 139 6.10 2.45 -5.99
C TYR A 139 4.73 1.78 -6.00
N PRO A 140 3.94 2.00 -7.06
CA PRO A 140 2.49 1.85 -7.01
C PRO A 140 2.04 0.39 -6.90
N THR A 141 2.86 -0.58 -7.30
CA THR A 141 2.56 -2.02 -7.26
C THR A 141 3.16 -2.65 -6.02
N ALA A 142 4.42 -2.35 -5.68
CA ALA A 142 5.09 -2.94 -4.51
C ALA A 142 4.37 -2.58 -3.19
N MET A 143 3.85 -1.35 -3.07
CA MET A 143 3.14 -0.91 -1.87
C MET A 143 1.86 -1.68 -1.58
N LEU A 144 1.27 -2.37 -2.57
CA LEU A 144 0.10 -3.24 -2.37
C LEU A 144 0.38 -4.34 -1.34
N GLY A 145 1.63 -4.79 -1.20
CA GLY A 145 2.01 -5.80 -0.20
C GLY A 145 1.67 -5.36 1.22
N TYR A 146 1.99 -4.11 1.55
CA TYR A 146 1.73 -3.53 2.87
C TYR A 146 0.32 -2.98 3.01
N LEU A 147 -0.21 -2.36 1.95
CA LEU A 147 -1.49 -1.66 1.99
C LEU A 147 -2.71 -2.56 1.73
N VAL A 148 -2.53 -3.70 1.07
CA VAL A 148 -3.61 -4.61 0.67
C VAL A 148 -3.32 -6.01 1.18
N THR A 149 -2.24 -6.65 0.75
CA THR A 149 -1.96 -8.06 1.05
C THR A 149 -1.87 -8.32 2.56
N SER A 150 -1.12 -7.49 3.30
CA SER A 150 -0.92 -7.68 4.75
C SER A 150 -2.23 -7.51 5.56
N PRO A 151 -3.03 -6.43 5.37
CA PRO A 151 -4.33 -6.32 6.02
C PRO A 151 -5.28 -7.48 5.70
N LEU A 152 -5.33 -7.92 4.44
CA LEU A 152 -6.20 -9.03 4.02
C LEU A 152 -5.76 -10.35 4.68
N ALA A 153 -4.45 -10.60 4.80
CA ALA A 153 -3.91 -11.78 5.47
C ALA A 153 -4.35 -11.85 6.95
N ALA A 154 -4.36 -10.70 7.62
CA ALA A 154 -4.86 -10.55 8.99
C ALA A 154 -6.39 -10.67 9.13
N GLY A 155 -7.12 -10.84 8.02
CA GLY A 155 -8.58 -11.03 8.01
C GLY A 155 -9.39 -9.73 7.94
N ASN A 156 -8.76 -8.61 7.62
CA ASN A 156 -9.43 -7.34 7.37
C ASN A 156 -9.97 -7.29 5.94
N VAL A 157 -10.87 -6.35 5.67
CA VAL A 157 -11.29 -5.97 4.30
C VAL A 157 -10.75 -4.58 3.98
N VAL A 158 -10.41 -4.34 2.72
CA VAL A 158 -9.68 -3.14 2.29
C VAL A 158 -10.45 -2.39 1.23
N ILE A 159 -10.69 -1.10 1.48
CA ILE A 159 -10.97 -0.11 0.43
C ILE A 159 -9.65 0.61 0.17
N PHE A 160 -9.23 0.64 -1.09
CA PHE A 160 -7.95 1.16 -1.51
C PHE A 160 -8.12 2.39 -2.38
N LYS A 161 -7.49 3.48 -1.96
CA LYS A 161 -7.39 4.71 -2.72
C LYS A 161 -5.95 4.84 -3.20
N HIS A 162 -5.73 4.60 -4.49
CA HIS A 162 -4.43 4.89 -5.11
C HIS A 162 -4.31 6.38 -5.40
N SER A 163 -3.08 6.82 -5.63
CA SER A 163 -2.79 8.14 -6.19
C SER A 163 -3.50 8.31 -7.54
N PRO A 164 -4.15 9.46 -7.79
CA PRO A 164 -4.68 9.81 -9.10
C PRO A 164 -3.63 9.84 -10.22
N GLN A 165 -2.33 9.82 -9.88
CA GLN A 165 -1.25 9.72 -10.87
C GLN A 165 -1.08 8.29 -11.40
N THR A 166 -1.45 7.25 -10.64
CA THR A 166 -1.24 5.83 -11.00
C THR A 166 -2.53 4.98 -10.93
N PRO A 167 -3.69 5.46 -11.45
CA PRO A 167 -4.99 4.81 -11.28
C PRO A 167 -5.05 3.40 -11.87
N LEU A 168 -4.33 3.13 -12.97
CA LEU A 168 -4.41 1.84 -13.66
C LEU A 168 -3.89 0.68 -12.80
N ILE A 169 -2.98 0.96 -11.86
CA ILE A 169 -2.41 -0.06 -10.99
C ILE A 169 -3.47 -0.57 -10.00
N ALA A 170 -4.36 0.30 -9.53
CA ALA A 170 -5.46 -0.08 -8.66
C ALA A 170 -6.47 -0.99 -9.38
N GLU A 171 -6.80 -0.64 -10.63
CA GLU A 171 -7.73 -1.39 -11.49
C GLU A 171 -7.19 -2.79 -11.78
N LEU A 172 -5.91 -2.89 -12.20
CA LEU A 172 -5.24 -4.16 -12.45
C LEU A 172 -5.13 -5.02 -11.19
N ALA A 173 -4.92 -4.40 -10.02
CA ALA A 173 -4.89 -5.12 -8.75
C ALA A 173 -6.25 -5.71 -8.39
N GLU A 174 -7.35 -4.97 -8.57
CA GLU A 174 -8.70 -5.52 -8.34
C GLU A 174 -9.01 -6.68 -9.27
N GLU A 175 -8.63 -6.55 -10.56
CA GLU A 175 -8.76 -7.62 -11.54
C GLU A 175 -7.98 -8.88 -11.14
N ALA A 176 -6.73 -8.72 -10.72
CA ALA A 176 -5.88 -9.81 -10.27
C ALA A 176 -6.42 -10.48 -8.99
N PHE A 177 -6.93 -9.70 -8.04
CA PHE A 177 -7.50 -10.28 -6.81
C PHE A 177 -8.75 -11.12 -7.09
N ARG A 178 -9.62 -10.64 -7.99
CA ARG A 178 -10.78 -11.42 -8.46
C ARG A 178 -10.34 -12.67 -9.21
N ALA A 179 -9.35 -12.57 -10.09
CA ALA A 179 -8.80 -13.74 -10.81
C ALA A 179 -8.20 -14.78 -9.86
N ALA A 180 -7.61 -14.35 -8.74
CA ALA A 180 -7.09 -15.22 -7.69
C ALA A 180 -8.17 -15.94 -6.86
N GLY A 181 -9.46 -15.66 -7.11
CA GLY A 181 -10.59 -16.18 -6.36
C GLY A 181 -10.91 -15.39 -5.09
N GLY A 182 -10.48 -14.12 -5.03
CA GLY A 182 -10.82 -13.20 -3.95
C GLY A 182 -12.33 -12.94 -3.87
N PRO A 183 -12.96 -13.03 -2.68
CA PRO A 183 -14.39 -12.78 -2.54
C PRO A 183 -14.76 -11.32 -2.82
N GLU A 184 -15.97 -11.10 -3.36
CA GLU A 184 -16.49 -9.75 -3.60
C GLU A 184 -16.51 -8.92 -2.30
N GLY A 185 -16.13 -7.65 -2.40
CA GLY A 185 -16.16 -6.70 -1.29
C GLY A 185 -14.96 -6.78 -0.34
N VAL A 186 -14.16 -7.85 -0.39
CA VAL A 186 -12.97 -8.02 0.47
C VAL A 186 -11.86 -7.02 0.11
N PHE A 187 -11.62 -6.83 -1.18
CA PHE A 187 -10.73 -5.80 -1.71
C PHE A 187 -11.48 -5.02 -2.77
N GLN A 188 -11.48 -3.70 -2.61
CA GLN A 188 -12.07 -2.76 -3.55
C GLN A 188 -11.15 -1.56 -3.71
N SER A 189 -11.16 -0.92 -4.87
CA SER A 189 -10.48 0.32 -5.16
C SER A 189 -11.50 1.43 -5.43
N LEU A 190 -11.19 2.64 -4.97
CA LEU A 190 -11.99 3.83 -5.25
C LEU A 190 -11.06 4.96 -5.67
N HIS A 191 -11.32 5.50 -6.86
CA HIS A 191 -10.71 6.75 -7.29
C HIS A 191 -11.35 7.89 -6.51
N LEU A 192 -10.62 8.46 -5.55
CA LEU A 192 -11.09 9.57 -4.73
C LEU A 192 -10.13 10.74 -4.90
N ASP A 193 -10.60 11.97 -4.67
CA ASP A 193 -9.71 13.11 -4.42
C ASP A 193 -9.32 13.18 -2.94
N HIS A 194 -8.45 14.13 -2.55
CA HIS A 194 -8.04 14.26 -1.15
C HIS A 194 -9.21 14.70 -0.23
N PRO A 195 -10.02 15.72 -0.57
CA PRO A 195 -11.19 16.09 0.23
C PRO A 195 -12.17 14.94 0.50
N ASP A 196 -12.48 14.10 -0.50
CA ASP A 196 -13.40 12.98 -0.33
C ASP A 196 -12.80 11.89 0.54
N ALA A 197 -11.50 11.63 0.41
CA ALA A 197 -10.79 10.73 1.31
C ALA A 197 -10.85 11.22 2.77
N GLU A 198 -10.66 12.52 3.01
CA GLU A 198 -10.76 13.12 4.35
C GLU A 198 -12.17 13.01 4.93
N ARG A 199 -13.21 13.29 4.13
CA ARG A 199 -14.61 13.10 4.54
C ARG A 199 -14.92 11.63 4.85
N LEU A 200 -14.36 10.73 4.04
CA LEU A 200 -14.52 9.29 4.20
C LEU A 200 -13.86 8.80 5.50
N ILE A 201 -12.66 9.29 5.83
CA ILE A 201 -12.01 9.03 7.12
C ILE A 201 -12.84 9.57 8.28
N ALA A 202 -13.26 10.83 8.21
CA ALA A 202 -14.00 11.53 9.27
C ALA A 202 -15.38 10.91 9.59
N SER A 203 -15.91 10.06 8.71
CA SER A 203 -17.16 9.33 8.97
C SER A 203 -17.06 8.25 10.04
N GLY A 204 -15.84 7.86 10.43
CA GLY A 204 -15.62 6.79 11.41
C GLY A 204 -15.99 5.39 10.93
N PHE A 205 -16.15 5.19 9.62
CA PHE A 205 -16.45 3.86 9.07
C PHE A 205 -15.31 2.86 9.18
N PHE A 206 -14.07 3.36 9.21
CA PHE A 206 -12.88 2.54 9.16
C PHE A 206 -12.33 2.28 10.56
N ASN A 207 -11.92 1.03 10.77
CA ASN A 207 -11.20 0.63 11.97
C ASN A 207 -9.72 1.03 11.90
N ALA A 208 -9.16 1.07 10.70
CA ALA A 208 -7.81 1.59 10.46
C ALA A 208 -7.70 2.35 9.13
N VAL A 209 -6.82 3.34 9.10
CA VAL A 209 -6.35 4.02 7.89
C VAL A 209 -4.85 3.78 7.76
N ASN A 210 -4.44 3.15 6.66
CA ASN A 210 -3.02 2.94 6.34
C ASN A 210 -2.64 3.94 5.25
N PHE A 211 -1.73 4.86 5.54
CA PHE A 211 -1.35 5.91 4.61
C PHE A 211 0.16 5.84 4.33
N ILE A 212 0.50 5.76 3.05
CA ILE A 212 1.87 5.99 2.58
C ILE A 212 1.86 7.26 1.72
N GLY A 213 2.66 8.26 2.08
CA GLY A 213 2.73 9.50 1.31
C GLY A 213 3.53 10.62 1.98
N SER A 214 3.19 11.87 1.66
CA SER A 214 3.93 13.02 2.19
C SER A 214 3.61 13.30 3.65
N VAL A 215 4.54 13.95 4.37
CA VAL A 215 4.33 14.41 5.75
C VAL A 215 3.07 15.28 5.87
N ASN A 216 2.82 16.16 4.89
CA ASN A 216 1.62 16.99 4.86
C ASN A 216 0.34 16.15 4.66
N GLY A 217 0.37 15.17 3.76
CA GLY A 217 -0.74 14.23 3.58
C GLY A 217 -1.05 13.44 4.85
N GLY A 218 0.00 12.96 5.54
CA GLY A 218 -0.14 12.27 6.83
C GLY A 218 -0.79 13.13 7.91
N ARG A 219 -0.42 14.41 8.01
CA ARG A 219 -1.07 15.37 8.91
C ARG A 219 -2.56 15.52 8.61
N ARG A 220 -2.93 15.59 7.34
CA ARG A 220 -4.34 15.72 6.91
C ARG A 220 -5.14 14.45 7.23
N VAL A 221 -4.57 13.27 6.98
CA VAL A 221 -5.18 11.98 7.34
C VAL A 221 -5.39 11.89 8.86
N HIS A 222 -4.36 12.21 9.64
CA HIS A 222 -4.44 12.18 11.10
C HIS A 222 -5.48 13.17 11.65
N ALA A 223 -5.55 14.38 11.08
CA ALA A 223 -6.56 15.37 11.44
C ALA A 223 -7.98 14.91 11.09
N ALA A 224 -8.17 14.30 9.92
CA ALA A 224 -9.46 13.78 9.48
C ALA A 224 -9.96 12.61 10.36
N ALA A 225 -9.05 11.80 10.93
CA ALA A 225 -9.39 10.70 11.83
C ALA A 225 -9.65 11.16 13.28
N ALA A 226 -9.43 12.42 13.61
CA ALA A 226 -9.62 12.91 14.98
C ALA A 226 -11.08 12.71 15.43
N GLY A 227 -11.27 12.10 16.60
CA GLY A 227 -12.58 11.84 17.20
C GLY A 227 -13.30 10.58 16.70
N THR A 228 -12.74 9.84 15.72
CA THR A 228 -13.38 8.61 15.20
C THR A 228 -12.88 7.33 15.90
N PHE A 229 -11.81 7.41 16.68
CA PHE A 229 -11.07 6.26 17.23
C PHE A 229 -10.51 5.29 16.17
N THR A 230 -10.45 5.72 14.90
CA THR A 230 -9.80 4.98 13.82
C THR A 230 -8.30 4.92 14.09
N GLN A 231 -7.70 3.73 13.99
CA GLN A 231 -6.24 3.58 14.05
C GLN A 231 -5.61 4.22 12.81
N VAL A 232 -4.52 4.96 12.95
CA VAL A 232 -3.86 5.61 11.83
C VAL A 232 -2.40 5.16 11.76
N HIS A 233 -2.04 4.51 10.66
CA HIS A 233 -0.67 4.10 10.36
C HIS A 233 -0.12 5.01 9.26
N LEU A 234 1.01 5.66 9.52
CA LEU A 234 1.60 6.66 8.64
C LEU A 234 3.03 6.28 8.27
N GLU A 235 3.26 6.01 6.99
CA GLU A 235 4.59 5.97 6.39
C GLU A 235 4.79 7.26 5.59
N LEU A 236 5.74 8.09 6.03
CA LEU A 236 5.89 9.46 5.55
C LEU A 236 7.24 9.67 4.84
N GLY A 237 7.52 10.92 4.46
CA GLY A 237 8.78 11.26 3.81
C GLY A 237 9.99 11.12 4.75
N GLY A 238 11.07 10.55 4.23
CA GLY A 238 12.39 10.48 4.87
C GLY A 238 13.36 11.52 4.34
N LYS A 239 14.56 11.54 4.92
CA LYS A 239 15.72 12.32 4.43
C LYS A 239 16.98 11.56 4.80
N ASP A 240 17.10 10.36 4.27
CA ASP A 240 17.95 9.34 4.88
C ASP A 240 19.44 9.65 4.68
N PRO A 241 20.23 9.60 5.76
CA PRO A 241 21.67 9.83 5.70
C PRO A 241 22.45 8.53 5.46
N THR A 242 23.53 8.64 4.70
CA THR A 242 24.60 7.65 4.67
C THR A 242 25.88 8.25 5.23
N TYR A 243 26.58 7.50 6.08
CA TYR A 243 27.87 7.89 6.66
C TYR A 243 28.99 7.02 6.09
N VAL A 244 29.94 7.63 5.40
CA VAL A 244 31.12 6.96 4.82
C VAL A 244 32.32 7.25 5.71
N ARG A 245 32.75 6.25 6.47
CA ARG A 245 33.90 6.36 7.38
C ARG A 245 35.22 6.29 6.61
N SER A 246 36.30 6.77 7.22
CA SER A 246 37.66 6.75 6.63
C SER A 246 38.16 5.36 6.25
N ASP A 247 37.63 4.31 6.89
CA ASP A 247 37.95 2.90 6.66
C ASP A 247 36.93 2.16 5.76
N ALA A 248 36.00 2.89 5.14
CA ALA A 248 35.06 2.31 4.20
C ALA A 248 35.75 1.83 2.92
N ASP A 249 35.30 0.68 2.41
CA ASP A 249 35.63 0.23 1.07
C ASP A 249 34.85 1.07 0.05
N LEU A 250 35.52 2.05 -0.56
CA LEU A 250 34.88 2.99 -1.49
C LEU A 250 34.43 2.33 -2.79
N GLU A 251 35.16 1.30 -3.26
CA GLU A 251 34.80 0.57 -4.48
C GLU A 251 33.46 -0.17 -4.32
N ALA A 252 33.18 -0.66 -3.11
CA ALA A 252 31.89 -1.26 -2.78
C ALA A 252 30.82 -0.21 -2.42
N ALA A 253 31.19 0.83 -1.66
CA ALA A 253 30.23 1.79 -1.11
C ALA A 253 29.64 2.73 -2.17
N VAL A 254 30.46 3.27 -3.08
CA VAL A 254 30.02 4.28 -4.05
C VAL A 254 28.90 3.75 -4.97
N PRO A 255 28.99 2.55 -5.58
CA PRO A 255 27.91 2.03 -6.42
C PRO A 255 26.60 1.82 -5.66
N LEU A 256 26.65 1.30 -4.44
CA LEU A 256 25.46 1.08 -3.61
C LEU A 256 24.80 2.39 -3.17
N ILE A 257 25.62 3.40 -2.83
CA ILE A 257 25.13 4.74 -2.49
C ILE A 257 24.49 5.39 -3.71
N ALA A 258 25.12 5.28 -4.89
CA ALA A 258 24.57 5.79 -6.14
C ALA A 258 23.24 5.11 -6.48
N GLU A 259 23.15 3.78 -6.35
CA GLU A 259 21.89 3.04 -6.53
C GLU A 259 20.81 3.50 -5.54
N GLY A 260 21.14 3.60 -4.25
CA GLY A 260 20.22 4.10 -3.21
C GLY A 260 19.78 5.56 -3.41
N THR A 261 20.60 6.37 -4.07
CA THR A 261 20.31 7.77 -4.38
C THR A 261 19.44 7.91 -5.64
N TYR A 262 19.78 7.19 -6.72
CA TYR A 262 19.22 7.44 -8.05
C TYR A 262 18.18 6.43 -8.52
N SER A 263 17.95 5.33 -7.80
CA SER A 263 16.88 4.38 -8.12
C SER A 263 15.53 5.09 -8.20
N ASN A 264 14.72 4.78 -9.22
CA ASN A 264 13.46 5.48 -9.48
C ASN A 264 13.62 7.03 -9.56
N ALA A 265 14.76 7.50 -10.07
CA ALA A 265 15.13 8.91 -10.10
C ALA A 265 15.14 9.59 -8.72
N GLY A 266 15.48 8.83 -7.66
CA GLY A 266 15.47 9.30 -6.27
C GLY A 266 14.06 9.44 -5.66
N GLN A 267 13.01 9.05 -6.38
CA GLN A 267 11.62 9.16 -5.92
C GLN A 267 11.28 7.99 -4.97
N SER A 268 11.99 7.89 -3.86
CA SER A 268 11.81 6.89 -2.81
C SER A 268 11.84 7.52 -1.43
N CYS A 269 10.98 7.06 -0.51
CA CYS A 269 10.98 7.55 0.87
C CYS A 269 12.27 7.20 1.61
N CYS A 270 12.92 6.09 1.24
CA CYS A 270 14.20 5.62 1.75
C CYS A 270 15.38 5.92 0.81
N SER A 271 15.23 6.91 -0.07
CA SER A 271 16.35 7.34 -0.92
C SER A 271 17.46 7.96 -0.06
N VAL A 272 18.71 7.64 -0.41
CA VAL A 272 19.87 8.30 0.19
C VAL A 272 19.91 9.75 -0.28
N GLU A 273 19.67 10.66 0.65
CA GLU A 273 19.48 12.09 0.36
C GLU A 273 20.59 12.96 0.94
N ARG A 274 21.38 12.40 1.87
CA ARG A 274 22.51 13.07 2.51
C ARG A 274 23.66 12.10 2.63
N ILE A 275 24.81 12.44 2.06
CA ILE A 275 26.02 11.62 2.14
C ILE A 275 27.04 12.40 2.97
N TYR A 276 27.38 11.85 4.14
CA TYR A 276 28.39 12.41 5.04
C TYR A 276 29.65 11.56 4.92
N VAL A 277 30.71 12.14 4.38
CA VAL A 277 31.99 11.43 4.14
C VAL A 277 33.04 11.93 5.11
N ASP A 278 33.85 11.02 5.64
CA ASP A 278 35.02 11.39 6.44
C ASP A 278 35.95 12.30 5.63
N ARG A 279 36.47 13.34 6.29
CA ARG A 279 37.30 14.37 5.64
C ARG A 279 38.52 13.78 4.94
N SER A 280 39.12 12.69 5.45
CA SER A 280 40.33 12.12 4.86
C SER A 280 40.11 11.45 3.51
N ILE A 281 38.87 11.16 3.14
CA ILE A 281 38.48 10.45 1.92
C ILE A 281 37.42 11.20 1.10
N HIS A 282 36.99 12.39 1.51
CA HIS A 282 35.89 13.15 0.91
C HIS A 282 36.03 13.40 -0.60
N ASP A 283 37.23 13.73 -1.06
CA ASP A 283 37.48 14.11 -2.46
C ASP A 283 37.77 12.90 -3.38
N ARG A 284 37.74 11.67 -2.83
CA ARG A 284 37.94 10.42 -3.56
C ARG A 284 36.60 9.83 -3.97
#